data_AF-A0A1M7I6R3-F1
#
_entry.id   AF-A0A1M7I6R3-F1
#
_cell.length_a   1.000
_cell.length_b   1.000
_cell.length_c   1.000
_cell.angle_alpha   90.00
_cell.angle_beta   90.00
_cell.angle_gamma   90.00
#
_symmetry.space_group_name_H-M   'P 1'
#
loop_
_entity.id
_entity.type
_entity.pdbx_description
1 polymer ?
#
loop_
_entity_poly.entity_id
_entity_poly.type
_entity_poly.pdbx_seq_one_letter_code
_entity_poly.pdbx_strand_id
1 'polypeptide(L)'
;MATIYFLYRSKRQHAPLTVRLQDKDNNNKKFQFEAKTELEVPKEYWNTTRHKRRGLDAVDKRKIAEVNSKLSELEDFLLSKYKKQKPKPEQKNWLKEILYNFYNPEEDEHVDDEIKSDLITDCIQELIDHSHTRENARGGLGISLSRVKSYKNLLNVFKKYQGAKKYRVKDVDIKFGRKFLDWLLSSQNYSEGYARKKIDDLKSVCADAEINGLEVSHQLKKVKGGKTKNDFIIYLTPEELLKIEKAQLESDSLKNVRKWLLLGCNIGQRGGDLLRLSEDNFITRNGLELIELKQQKTGKNVSIPVLPTTKEILKEGLPYPIALQNFNNDLKILCKTVGINSLTEGAKIVMLGENGEILEKDEKGRYKEKGTKRKITGTFPKHELITSHVCRRTFATNQYGIFPTPLLMRITAHSTEKMFLGYIGKSAMDSAQQIADLYEKLAAKS
;
A
#
# COMPACT_ATOMS: atom_id res chain seq x y z
N MET A 1 36.01 7.92 39.48
CA MET A 1 36.21 8.55 38.17
C MET A 1 37.18 7.65 37.45
N ALA A 2 36.74 7.07 36.33
CA ALA A 2 37.55 6.15 35.57
C ALA A 2 38.83 6.85 35.07
N THR A 3 39.97 6.17 35.20
CA THR A 3 41.27 6.64 34.72
C THR A 3 41.84 5.60 33.76
N ILE A 4 42.38 6.07 32.63
CA ILE A 4 42.97 5.22 31.60
C ILE A 4 44.50 5.31 31.69
N TYR A 5 45.16 4.16 31.58
CA TYR A 5 46.60 4.03 31.53
C TYR A 5 47.01 3.19 30.33
N PHE A 6 48.00 3.66 29.58
CA PHE A 6 48.66 2.86 28.55
C PHE A 6 49.97 2.30 29.11
N LEU A 7 50.23 1.01 28.87
CA LEU A 7 51.35 0.28 29.46
C LEU A 7 52.04 -0.59 28.40
N TYR A 8 53.37 -0.61 28.39
CA TYR A 8 54.15 -1.58 27.62
C TYR A 8 54.45 -2.81 28.49
N ARG A 9 53.86 -3.96 28.15
CA ARG A 9 53.97 -5.19 28.96
C ARG A 9 54.70 -6.35 28.28
N SER A 10 55.08 -6.18 27.02
CA SER A 10 55.77 -7.22 26.27
C SER A 10 57.25 -7.29 26.64
N LYS A 11 57.84 -8.48 26.50
CA LYS A 11 59.29 -8.67 26.55
C LYS A 11 59.97 -8.44 25.19
N ARG A 12 59.18 -8.35 24.10
CA ARG A 12 59.68 -8.13 22.72
C ARG A 12 60.21 -6.70 22.54
N GLN A 13 61.04 -6.49 21.51
CA GLN A 13 61.51 -5.14 21.15
C GLN A 13 60.40 -4.29 20.52
N HIS A 14 59.46 -4.91 19.80
CA HIS A 14 58.26 -4.28 19.22
C HIS A 14 57.02 -5.02 19.70
N ALA A 15 56.00 -4.30 20.17
CA ALA A 15 54.76 -4.90 20.66
C ALA A 15 53.61 -3.89 20.79
N PRO A 16 52.35 -4.37 20.78
CA PRO A 16 51.19 -3.57 21.08
C PRO A 16 51.19 -3.06 22.53
N LEU A 17 50.66 -1.86 22.72
CA LEU A 17 50.39 -1.31 24.04
C LEU A 17 49.21 -2.03 24.71
N THR A 18 49.21 -2.04 26.05
CA THR A 18 48.09 -2.51 26.86
C THR A 18 47.37 -1.31 27.44
N VAL A 19 46.08 -1.15 27.12
CA VAL A 19 45.22 -0.17 27.77
C VAL A 19 44.64 -0.77 29.05
N ARG A 20 44.65 0.02 30.12
CA ARG A 20 44.12 -0.32 31.43
C ARG A 20 43.16 0.77 31.87
N LEU A 21 41.90 0.42 32.09
CA LEU A 21 40.89 1.32 32.67
C LEU A 21 40.67 0.93 34.13
N GLN A 22 40.84 1.88 35.06
CA GLN A 22 40.61 1.67 36.50
C GLN A 22 39.49 2.57 37.00
N ASP A 23 38.59 2.03 37.80
CA ASP A 23 37.57 2.80 38.53
C ASP A 23 37.23 2.13 39.87
N LYS A 24 36.32 2.73 40.63
CA LYS A 24 35.81 2.17 41.88
C LYS A 24 34.33 1.82 41.74
N ASP A 25 33.93 0.68 42.31
CA ASP A 25 32.52 0.30 42.36
C ASP A 25 31.74 1.13 43.40
N ASN A 26 30.43 0.89 43.49
CA ASN A 26 29.55 1.58 44.43
C ASN A 26 29.93 1.33 45.91
N ASN A 27 30.71 0.29 46.18
CA ASN A 27 31.23 -0.06 47.51
C ASN A 27 32.67 0.45 47.71
N ASN A 28 33.14 1.36 46.85
CA ASN A 28 34.46 1.98 46.86
C ASN A 28 35.63 0.99 46.65
N LYS A 29 35.36 -0.24 46.19
CA LYS A 29 36.35 -1.25 45.85
C LYS A 29 36.89 -1.00 44.45
N LYS A 30 38.22 -1.00 44.31
CA LYS A 30 38.89 -0.77 43.02
C LYS A 30 38.71 -1.99 42.11
N PHE A 31 38.36 -1.74 40.85
CA PHE A 31 38.39 -2.74 39.79
C PHE A 31 39.10 -2.18 38.56
N GLN A 32 39.51 -3.07 37.67
CA GLN A 32 40.23 -2.70 36.46
C GLN A 32 39.89 -3.62 35.29
N PHE A 33 39.86 -3.04 34.09
CA PHE A 33 39.80 -3.76 32.83
C PHE A 33 41.11 -3.55 32.07
N GLU A 34 41.59 -4.60 31.39
CA GLU A 34 42.82 -4.56 30.61
C GLU A 34 42.62 -5.21 29.24
N ALA A 35 43.11 -4.56 28.18
CA ALA A 35 43.06 -5.06 26.81
C ALA A 35 44.31 -4.60 26.02
N LYS A 36 44.66 -5.34 24.95
CA LYS A 36 45.79 -4.99 24.07
C LYS A 36 45.29 -4.17 22.89
N THR A 37 45.92 -3.03 22.62
CA THR A 37 45.63 -2.16 21.48
C THR A 37 46.28 -2.69 20.20
N GLU A 38 45.89 -2.19 19.03
CA GLU A 38 46.61 -2.46 17.78
C GLU A 38 47.81 -1.51 17.56
N LEU A 39 47.95 -0.47 18.41
CA LEU A 39 49.08 0.44 18.37
C LEU A 39 50.36 -0.22 18.88
N GLU A 40 51.23 -0.64 17.96
CA GLU A 40 52.55 -1.17 18.28
C GLU A 40 53.63 -0.09 18.37
N VAL A 41 54.49 -0.19 19.37
CA VAL A 41 55.64 0.71 19.53
C VAL A 41 56.91 -0.05 19.93
N PRO A 42 58.12 0.51 19.69
CA PRO A 42 59.34 -0.03 20.25
C PRO A 42 59.42 0.14 21.78
N LYS A 43 60.01 -0.85 22.47
CA LYS A 43 60.23 -0.83 23.92
C LYS A 43 61.09 0.36 24.37
N GLU A 44 62.16 0.63 23.63
CA GLU A 44 63.05 1.76 23.90
C GLU A 44 62.31 3.09 23.78
N TYR A 45 61.48 3.23 22.75
CA TYR A 45 60.67 4.42 22.53
C TYR A 45 59.71 4.68 23.70
N TRP A 46 58.99 3.65 24.17
CA TRP A 46 58.03 3.80 25.27
C TRP A 46 58.69 4.17 26.60
N ASN A 47 59.84 3.55 26.90
CA ASN A 47 60.53 3.74 28.19
C ASN A 47 61.37 5.02 28.25
N THR A 48 61.98 5.42 27.14
CA THR A 48 62.98 6.50 27.13
C THR A 48 62.54 7.69 26.29
N THR A 49 62.21 7.48 25.02
CA THR A 49 61.98 8.56 24.05
C THR A 49 60.69 9.33 24.33
N ARG A 50 59.60 8.65 24.72
CA ARG A 50 58.28 9.27 24.96
C ARG A 50 58.29 10.37 26.02
N HIS A 51 59.18 10.28 27.02
CA HIS A 51 59.25 11.23 28.15
C HIS A 51 60.38 12.24 28.02
N LYS A 52 61.22 12.16 26.99
CA LYS A 52 62.28 13.14 26.73
C LYS A 52 61.67 14.51 26.42
N ARG A 53 62.14 15.55 27.11
CA ARG A 53 61.73 16.95 26.88
C ARG A 53 62.82 17.82 26.24
N ARG A 54 64.06 17.30 26.14
CA ARG A 54 65.25 17.99 25.60
C ARG A 54 66.07 17.00 24.77
N GLY A 55 66.77 17.47 23.74
CA GLY A 55 67.64 16.63 22.88
C GLY A 55 66.90 15.69 21.91
N LEU A 56 65.67 16.04 21.51
CA LEU A 56 64.90 15.29 20.53
C LEU A 56 65.24 15.75 19.11
N ASP A 57 65.53 14.80 18.22
CA ASP A 57 65.63 15.07 16.78
C ASP A 57 64.23 15.33 16.18
N ALA A 58 64.19 15.71 14.90
CA ALA A 58 62.92 15.99 14.21
C ALA A 58 62.03 14.73 14.03
N VAL A 59 62.64 13.54 14.00
CA VAL A 59 61.96 12.25 13.77
C VAL A 59 61.25 11.81 15.05
N ASP A 60 61.93 11.88 16.18
CA ASP A 60 61.39 11.58 17.51
C ASP A 60 60.24 12.52 17.87
N LYS A 61 60.35 13.82 17.57
CA LYS A 61 59.26 14.78 17.81
C LYS A 61 57.99 14.42 17.04
N ARG A 62 58.11 14.08 15.76
CA ARG A 62 56.97 13.64 14.93
C ARG A 62 56.36 12.35 15.47
N LYS A 63 57.20 11.38 15.82
CA LYS A 63 56.75 10.08 16.36
C LYS A 63 56.06 10.22 17.72
N ILE A 64 56.53 11.11 18.59
CA ILE A 64 55.85 11.44 19.86
C ILE A 64 54.49 12.07 19.61
N ALA A 65 54.40 13.03 18.69
CA ALA A 65 53.13 13.67 18.35
C ALA A 65 52.12 12.66 17.77
N GLU A 66 52.55 11.82 16.84
CA GLU A 66 51.69 10.80 16.20
C GLU A 66 51.12 9.80 17.21
N VAL A 67 51.98 9.23 18.06
CA VAL A 67 51.55 8.26 19.09
C VAL A 67 50.63 8.92 20.11
N ASN A 68 50.94 10.14 20.56
CA ASN A 68 50.08 10.85 21.52
C ASN A 68 48.71 11.20 20.91
N SER A 69 48.62 11.56 19.62
CA SER A 69 47.32 11.80 18.95
C SER A 69 46.48 10.53 18.97
N LYS A 70 47.04 9.40 18.52
CA LYS A 70 46.35 8.10 18.50
C LYS A 70 45.91 7.64 19.90
N LEU A 71 46.74 7.88 20.91
CA LEU A 71 46.39 7.55 22.30
C LEU A 71 45.28 8.44 22.85
N SER A 72 45.29 9.74 22.52
CA SER A 72 44.24 10.68 22.93
C SER A 72 42.91 10.33 22.31
N GLU A 73 42.88 10.05 21.00
CA GLU A 73 41.68 9.63 20.28
C GLU A 73 41.06 8.37 20.89
N LEU A 74 41.91 7.38 21.21
CA LEU A 74 41.47 6.15 21.87
C LEU A 74 40.99 6.40 23.30
N GLU A 75 41.67 7.25 24.08
CA GLU A 75 41.28 7.61 25.45
C GLU A 75 39.90 8.28 25.47
N ASP A 76 39.67 9.26 24.61
CA ASP A 76 38.39 9.97 24.49
C ASP A 76 37.25 9.04 24.10
N PHE A 77 37.48 8.15 23.13
CA PHE A 77 36.50 7.13 22.72
C PHE A 77 36.12 6.21 23.87
N LEU A 78 37.12 5.64 24.57
CA LEU A 78 36.89 4.71 25.68
C LEU A 78 36.17 5.38 26.86
N LEU A 79 36.55 6.60 27.23
CA LEU A 79 35.88 7.36 28.28
C LEU A 79 34.43 7.69 27.92
N SER A 80 34.15 8.02 26.65
CA SER A 80 32.79 8.31 26.18
C SER A 80 31.88 7.08 26.28
N LYS A 81 32.35 5.89 25.86
CA LYS A 81 31.60 4.63 25.93
C LYS A 81 31.42 4.16 27.37
N TYR A 82 32.45 4.30 28.21
CA TYR A 82 32.37 3.96 29.63
C TYR A 82 31.32 4.80 30.37
N LYS A 83 31.23 6.11 30.11
CA LYS A 83 30.21 7.00 30.70
C LYS A 83 28.78 6.57 30.35
N LYS A 84 28.57 6.08 29.12
CA LYS A 84 27.26 5.63 28.62
C LYS A 84 26.85 4.27 29.20
N GLN A 85 27.76 3.28 29.16
CA GLN A 85 27.42 1.89 29.47
C GLN A 85 27.64 1.50 30.94
N LYS A 86 28.57 2.15 31.66
CA LYS A 86 28.92 1.89 33.07
C LYS A 86 29.02 0.39 33.41
N PRO A 87 29.97 -0.34 32.80
CA PRO A 87 30.10 -1.78 32.98
C PRO A 87 30.39 -2.16 34.42
N LYS A 88 29.86 -3.31 34.86
CA LYS A 88 30.10 -3.88 36.19
C LYS A 88 31.43 -4.65 36.22
N PRO A 89 32.07 -4.81 37.40
CA PRO A 89 33.37 -5.49 37.53
C PRO A 89 33.42 -6.92 36.96
N GLU A 90 32.27 -7.60 36.87
CA GLU A 90 32.15 -8.97 36.34
C GLU A 90 32.31 -9.03 34.81
N GLN A 91 32.11 -7.92 34.10
CA GLN A 91 32.18 -7.83 32.63
C GLN A 91 33.62 -7.71 32.11
N LYS A 92 34.47 -8.69 32.43
CA LYS A 92 35.92 -8.65 32.14
C LYS A 92 36.28 -8.47 30.67
N ASN A 93 35.39 -8.84 29.75
CA ASN A 93 35.62 -8.72 28.30
C ASN A 93 35.16 -7.38 27.70
N TRP A 94 34.44 -6.55 28.46
CA TRP A 94 33.88 -5.30 27.97
C TRP A 94 34.92 -4.42 27.26
N LEU A 95 36.09 -4.23 27.89
CA LEU A 95 37.13 -3.38 27.29
C LEU A 95 37.71 -3.99 26.01
N LYS A 96 37.74 -5.32 25.89
CA LYS A 96 38.22 -5.98 24.66
C LYS A 96 37.22 -5.81 23.52
N GLU A 97 35.92 -5.92 23.80
CA GLU A 97 34.85 -5.74 22.82
C GLU A 97 34.80 -4.29 22.31
N ILE A 98 34.82 -3.30 23.21
CA ILE A 98 34.83 -1.89 22.82
C ILE A 98 36.08 -1.53 22.01
N LEU A 99 37.23 -2.12 22.36
CA LEU A 99 38.48 -1.90 21.63
C LEU A 99 38.45 -2.57 20.25
N TYR A 100 37.84 -3.75 20.13
CA TYR A 100 37.61 -4.40 18.84
C TYR A 100 36.76 -3.51 17.93
N ASN A 101 35.67 -2.94 18.43
CA ASN A 101 34.78 -2.05 17.68
C ASN A 101 35.44 -0.71 17.30
N PHE A 102 36.47 -0.27 18.04
CA PHE A 102 37.23 0.93 17.68
C PHE A 102 38.09 0.73 16.43
N TYR A 103 38.72 -0.45 16.31
CA TYR A 103 39.59 -0.79 15.17
C TYR A 103 38.84 -1.44 14.01
N ASN A 104 37.74 -2.12 14.32
CA ASN A 104 36.83 -2.75 13.38
C ASN A 104 35.45 -2.17 13.65
N PRO A 105 35.19 -0.90 13.29
CA PRO A 105 33.82 -0.42 13.29
C PRO A 105 33.05 -1.38 12.39
N GLU A 106 32.09 -2.12 12.97
CA GLU A 106 31.18 -2.92 12.17
C GLU A 106 30.63 -1.96 11.10
N GLU A 107 30.69 -2.35 9.82
CA GLU A 107 29.74 -1.83 8.83
C GLU A 107 28.35 -2.35 9.24
N ASP A 108 27.90 -1.94 10.42
CA ASP A 108 26.56 -2.16 10.91
C ASP A 108 25.69 -1.25 10.05
N GLU A 109 24.88 -1.91 9.23
CA GLU A 109 23.58 -1.39 8.83
C GLU A 109 22.90 -0.79 10.06
N HIS A 110 22.96 0.53 10.18
CA HIS A 110 22.03 1.40 10.90
C HIS A 110 21.48 0.86 12.23
N VAL A 111 22.23 1.06 13.32
CA VAL A 111 21.60 1.38 14.62
C VAL A 111 22.18 2.69 15.13
N ASP A 112 22.01 3.74 14.32
CA ASP A 112 21.53 4.97 14.96
C ASP A 112 20.19 4.59 15.60
N ASP A 113 20.00 4.90 16.87
CA ASP A 113 18.67 5.26 17.35
C ASP A 113 18.23 6.48 16.53
N GLU A 114 17.92 6.29 15.24
CA GLU A 114 17.13 7.24 14.48
C GLU A 114 15.85 7.36 15.31
N ILE A 115 15.65 8.54 15.90
CA ILE A 115 14.38 8.91 16.47
C ILE A 115 13.37 8.74 15.33
N LYS A 116 12.70 7.58 15.31
CA LYS A 116 11.67 7.28 14.30
C LYS A 116 10.70 8.44 14.34
N SER A 117 10.63 9.19 13.24
CA SER A 117 9.84 10.40 13.20
C SER A 117 8.38 10.04 13.47
N ASP A 118 7.77 10.68 14.46
CA ASP A 118 6.36 10.48 14.78
C ASP A 118 5.44 11.34 13.91
N LEU A 119 6.01 12.11 12.97
CA LEU A 119 5.27 12.95 12.03
C LEU A 119 4.51 12.11 11.02
N ILE A 120 3.23 12.44 10.82
CA ILE A 120 2.36 11.69 9.90
C ILE A 120 2.94 11.63 8.48
N THR A 121 3.53 12.71 7.97
CA THR A 121 4.12 12.72 6.62
C THR A 121 5.26 11.73 6.47
N ASP A 122 6.05 11.58 7.52
CA ASP A 122 7.26 10.76 7.52
C ASP A 122 6.84 9.29 7.65
N CYS A 123 5.88 8.99 8.54
CA CYS A 123 5.29 7.64 8.60
C CYS A 123 4.58 7.24 7.29
N ILE A 124 3.92 8.18 6.58
CA ILE A 124 3.33 7.87 5.26
C ILE A 124 4.45 7.54 4.26
N GLN A 125 5.56 8.30 4.29
CA GLN A 125 6.68 8.14 3.37
C GLN A 125 7.42 6.82 3.64
N GLU A 126 7.73 6.52 4.90
CA GLU A 126 8.29 5.24 5.36
C GLU A 126 7.43 4.05 4.88
N LEU A 127 6.10 4.14 5.02
CA LEU A 127 5.20 3.10 4.53
C LEU A 127 5.27 2.92 3.00
N ILE A 128 5.47 4.01 2.25
CA ILE A 128 5.65 3.96 0.79
C ILE A 128 6.99 3.32 0.42
N ASP A 129 8.06 3.66 1.13
CA ASP A 129 9.42 3.22 0.82
C ASP A 129 9.59 1.73 1.14
N HIS A 130 9.06 1.27 2.27
CA HIS A 130 9.02 -0.13 2.67
C HIS A 130 7.81 -0.90 2.13
N SER A 131 7.11 -0.34 1.13
CA SER A 131 5.92 -0.99 0.55
C SER A 131 6.20 -2.35 -0.09
N HIS A 132 7.45 -2.63 -0.49
CA HIS A 132 7.87 -3.85 -1.16
C HIS A 132 8.20 -4.99 -0.19
N THR A 133 8.65 -4.70 1.04
CA THR A 133 8.95 -5.69 2.09
C THR A 133 7.75 -6.01 2.97
N ARG A 134 6.66 -5.27 2.84
CA ARG A 134 5.49 -5.43 3.70
C ARG A 134 4.70 -6.69 3.37
N GLU A 135 4.33 -7.47 4.38
CA GLU A 135 3.44 -8.62 4.19
C GLU A 135 2.06 -8.16 3.66
N ASN A 136 1.59 -8.86 2.64
CA ASN A 136 0.30 -8.64 2.03
C ASN A 136 -0.74 -9.64 2.54
N ALA A 137 -2.02 -9.36 2.29
CA ALA A 137 -3.13 -10.21 2.74
C ALA A 137 -3.16 -11.64 2.14
N ARG A 138 -2.19 -11.99 1.30
CA ARG A 138 -2.04 -13.32 0.68
C ARG A 138 -0.82 -14.08 1.23
N GLY A 139 -0.18 -13.57 2.29
CA GLY A 139 1.01 -14.19 2.90
C GLY A 139 2.30 -14.01 2.10
N GLY A 140 2.32 -13.12 1.10
CA GLY A 140 3.52 -12.76 0.35
C GLY A 140 4.01 -11.36 0.71
N LEU A 141 5.16 -10.95 0.18
CA LEU A 141 5.69 -9.59 0.37
C LEU A 141 5.19 -8.64 -0.72
N GLY A 142 5.10 -7.35 -0.38
CA GLY A 142 4.75 -6.27 -1.28
C GLY A 142 3.26 -5.95 -1.32
N ILE A 143 2.92 -4.66 -1.13
CA ILE A 143 1.58 -4.15 -1.40
C ILE A 143 1.41 -3.80 -2.90
N SER A 144 0.19 -3.90 -3.41
CA SER A 144 -0.08 -3.61 -4.83
C SER A 144 0.32 -2.18 -5.23
N LEU A 145 0.75 -1.99 -6.48
CA LEU A 145 1.07 -0.67 -7.04
C LEU A 145 -0.09 0.34 -6.89
N SER A 146 -1.34 -0.13 -6.99
CA SER A 146 -2.52 0.71 -6.76
C SER A 146 -2.61 1.22 -5.32
N ARG A 147 -2.21 0.39 -4.34
CA ARG A 147 -2.16 0.77 -2.93
C ARG A 147 -1.04 1.79 -2.67
N VAL A 148 0.15 1.58 -3.23
CA VAL A 148 1.26 2.55 -3.19
C VAL A 148 0.82 3.91 -3.74
N LYS A 149 0.16 3.93 -4.90
CA LYS A 149 -0.41 5.16 -5.48
C LYS A 149 -1.44 5.83 -4.56
N SER A 150 -2.25 5.05 -3.83
CA SER A 150 -3.20 5.58 -2.85
C SER A 150 -2.49 6.33 -1.71
N TYR A 151 -1.40 5.77 -1.19
CA TYR A 151 -0.60 6.39 -0.12
C TYR A 151 0.18 7.61 -0.61
N LYS A 152 0.78 7.55 -1.80
CA LYS A 152 1.39 8.75 -2.43
C LYS A 152 0.37 9.88 -2.57
N ASN A 153 -0.87 9.54 -2.97
CA ASN A 153 -1.93 10.53 -3.03
C ASN A 153 -2.38 11.01 -1.63
N LEU A 154 -2.45 10.13 -0.62
CA LEU A 154 -2.70 10.52 0.76
C LEU A 154 -1.64 11.52 1.24
N LEU A 155 -0.35 11.26 1.00
CA LEU A 155 0.75 12.16 1.36
C LEU A 155 0.54 13.55 0.78
N ASN A 156 0.24 13.63 -0.52
CA ASN A 156 0.00 14.91 -1.20
C ASN A 156 -1.22 15.65 -0.63
N VAL A 157 -2.31 14.94 -0.34
CA VAL A 157 -3.51 15.53 0.27
C VAL A 157 -3.23 15.98 1.70
N PHE A 158 -2.49 15.18 2.46
CA PHE A 158 -2.15 15.49 3.85
C PHE A 158 -1.20 16.69 3.94
N LYS A 159 -0.20 16.79 3.04
CA LYS A 159 0.67 17.98 2.93
C LYS A 159 -0.13 19.27 2.68
N LYS A 160 -1.22 19.20 1.93
CA LYS A 160 -2.13 20.34 1.74
C LYS A 160 -2.91 20.68 3.00
N TYR A 161 -3.41 19.67 3.72
CA TYR A 161 -4.12 19.87 4.98
C TYR A 161 -3.22 20.42 6.09
N GLN A 162 -1.99 19.93 6.18
CA GLN A 162 -1.07 20.30 7.25
C GLN A 162 -0.58 21.75 7.11
N GLY A 163 -0.35 22.21 5.88
CA GLY A 163 0.27 23.51 5.64
C GLY A 163 1.61 23.63 6.39
N ALA A 164 1.72 24.63 7.26
CA ALA A 164 2.88 24.83 8.13
C ALA A 164 2.80 24.07 9.47
N LYS A 165 1.63 23.52 9.83
CA LYS A 165 1.45 22.78 11.08
C LYS A 165 2.08 21.40 10.96
N LYS A 166 2.67 20.93 12.06
CA LYS A 166 3.18 19.57 12.20
C LYS A 166 2.16 18.73 12.98
N TYR A 167 1.82 17.58 12.43
CA TYR A 167 0.92 16.61 13.07
C TYR A 167 1.63 15.29 13.25
N ARG A 168 1.44 14.69 14.42
CA ARG A 168 2.01 13.41 14.80
C ARG A 168 0.96 12.32 14.78
N VAL A 169 1.39 11.07 14.68
CA VAL A 169 0.46 9.92 14.67
C VAL A 169 -0.39 9.82 15.95
N LYS A 170 0.14 10.27 17.10
CA LYS A 170 -0.61 10.36 18.36
C LYS A 170 -1.71 11.42 18.38
N ASP A 171 -1.65 12.40 17.49
CA ASP A 171 -2.66 13.46 17.40
C ASP A 171 -3.93 13.01 16.66
N VAL A 172 -3.92 11.81 16.06
CA VAL A 172 -5.03 11.27 15.25
C VAL A 172 -6.13 10.67 16.16
N ASP A 173 -6.79 11.55 16.91
CA ASP A 173 -7.96 11.24 17.74
C ASP A 173 -9.29 11.45 16.99
N ILE A 174 -10.42 11.27 17.68
CA ILE A 174 -11.75 11.47 17.08
C ILE A 174 -11.95 12.93 16.60
N LYS A 175 -11.41 13.91 17.33
CA LYS A 175 -11.56 15.34 17.02
C LYS A 175 -10.77 15.72 15.77
N PHE A 176 -9.53 15.23 15.67
CA PHE A 176 -8.71 15.35 14.48
C PHE A 176 -9.41 14.71 13.28
N GLY A 177 -9.86 13.46 13.43
CA GLY A 177 -10.55 12.74 12.36
C GLY A 177 -11.78 13.47 11.82
N ARG A 178 -12.58 14.10 12.69
CA ARG A 178 -13.73 14.93 12.28
C ARG A 178 -13.29 16.18 11.51
N LYS A 179 -12.28 16.91 12.01
CA LYS A 179 -11.77 18.12 11.35
C LYS A 179 -11.16 17.82 9.98
N PHE A 180 -10.40 16.73 9.88
CA PHE A 180 -9.80 16.32 8.61
C PHE A 180 -10.87 15.87 7.62
N LEU A 181 -11.87 15.11 8.08
CA LEU A 181 -13.01 14.71 7.25
C LEU A 181 -13.80 15.92 6.74
N ASP A 182 -14.12 16.88 7.62
CA ASP A 182 -14.82 18.11 7.25
C ASP A 182 -14.03 18.92 6.21
N TRP A 183 -12.73 19.10 6.39
CA TRP A 183 -11.89 19.77 5.39
C TRP A 183 -11.89 19.05 4.03
N LEU A 184 -11.87 17.72 4.01
CA LEU A 184 -11.96 16.94 2.76
C LEU A 184 -13.29 17.16 2.04
N LEU A 185 -14.40 17.23 2.79
CA LEU A 185 -15.74 17.42 2.24
C LEU A 185 -15.97 18.87 1.81
N SER A 186 -15.75 19.81 2.71
CA SER A 186 -16.16 21.21 2.60
C SER A 186 -15.13 22.07 1.86
N SER A 187 -13.82 21.82 2.06
CA SER A 187 -12.76 22.63 1.44
C SER A 187 -12.16 21.99 0.18
N GLN A 188 -12.13 20.66 0.08
CA GLN A 188 -11.60 19.96 -1.10
C GLN A 188 -12.69 19.45 -2.06
N ASN A 189 -13.96 19.54 -1.66
CA ASN A 189 -15.12 19.05 -2.42
C ASN A 189 -14.97 17.57 -2.81
N TYR A 190 -14.45 16.74 -1.90
CA TYR A 190 -14.37 15.30 -2.13
C TYR A 190 -15.72 14.63 -1.86
N SER A 191 -16.06 13.65 -2.69
CA SER A 191 -17.20 12.78 -2.38
C SER A 191 -16.98 12.07 -1.04
N GLU A 192 -18.05 11.86 -0.27
CA GLU A 192 -17.97 11.26 1.05
C GLU A 192 -17.19 9.93 1.09
N GLY A 193 -17.46 9.02 0.14
CA GLY A 193 -16.75 7.75 0.06
C GLY A 193 -15.23 7.90 -0.17
N TYR A 194 -14.81 8.92 -0.93
CA TYR A 194 -13.39 9.20 -1.13
C TYR A 194 -12.75 9.83 0.10
N ALA A 195 -13.44 10.76 0.75
CA ALA A 195 -12.98 11.40 1.99
C ALA A 195 -12.81 10.37 3.12
N ARG A 196 -13.82 9.52 3.36
CA ARG A 196 -13.73 8.42 4.34
C ARG A 196 -12.61 7.43 4.00
N LYS A 197 -12.36 7.17 2.72
CA LYS A 197 -11.24 6.32 2.30
C LYS A 197 -9.87 6.95 2.65
N LYS A 198 -9.74 8.27 2.60
CA LYS A 198 -8.52 8.96 3.07
C LYS A 198 -8.35 8.85 4.59
N ILE A 199 -9.44 8.91 5.34
CA ILE A 199 -9.41 8.61 6.78
C ILE A 199 -8.95 7.16 7.02
N ASP A 200 -9.49 6.18 6.30
CA ASP A 200 -9.06 4.77 6.44
C ASP A 200 -7.57 4.57 6.09
N ASP A 201 -7.08 5.27 5.07
CA ASP A 201 -5.67 5.19 4.67
C ASP A 201 -4.77 5.83 5.74
N LEU A 202 -5.16 6.97 6.31
CA LEU A 202 -4.45 7.58 7.43
C LEU A 202 -4.45 6.68 8.67
N LYS A 203 -5.60 6.07 9.01
CA LYS A 203 -5.68 5.09 10.10
C LYS A 203 -4.73 3.91 9.89
N SER A 204 -4.59 3.46 8.64
CA SER A 204 -3.66 2.38 8.30
C SER A 204 -2.21 2.78 8.54
N VAL A 205 -1.85 4.03 8.25
CA VAL A 205 -0.51 4.58 8.52
C VAL A 205 -0.26 4.66 10.02
N CYS A 206 -1.21 5.16 10.81
CA CYS A 206 -1.06 5.20 12.26
C CYS A 206 -0.97 3.79 12.86
N ALA A 207 -1.77 2.83 12.40
CA ALA A 207 -1.66 1.44 12.85
C ALA A 207 -0.29 0.82 12.50
N ASP A 208 0.32 1.24 11.40
CA ASP A 208 1.66 0.81 11.04
C ASP A 208 2.73 1.41 11.96
N ALA A 209 2.60 2.70 12.26
CA ALA A 209 3.44 3.40 13.22
C ALA A 209 3.38 2.71 14.61
N GLU A 210 2.18 2.30 15.05
CA GLU A 210 1.97 1.54 16.28
C GLU A 210 2.75 0.22 16.29
N ILE A 211 2.70 -0.55 15.19
CA ILE A 211 3.48 -1.80 15.04
C ILE A 211 4.99 -1.53 15.10
N ASN A 212 5.43 -0.40 14.54
CA ASN A 212 6.84 0.00 14.52
C ASN A 212 7.34 0.64 15.84
N GLY A 213 6.50 0.65 16.89
CA GLY A 213 6.85 1.09 18.24
C GLY A 213 6.52 2.56 18.56
N LEU A 214 5.81 3.27 17.67
CA LEU A 214 5.40 4.66 17.90
C LEU A 214 4.09 4.72 18.70
N GLU A 215 4.01 5.68 19.62
CA GLU A 215 2.78 5.95 20.37
C GLU A 215 1.69 6.52 19.46
N VAL A 216 0.49 5.94 19.48
CA VAL A 216 -0.68 6.41 18.73
C VAL A 216 -1.85 6.73 19.64
N SER A 217 -2.83 7.48 19.12
CA SER A 217 -4.03 7.79 19.89
C SER A 217 -4.80 6.52 20.28
N HIS A 218 -5.12 6.36 21.56
CA HIS A 218 -6.03 5.30 22.04
C HIS A 218 -7.42 5.35 21.36
N GLN A 219 -7.79 6.50 20.79
CA GLN A 219 -9.06 6.71 20.10
C GLN A 219 -9.00 6.37 18.60
N LEU A 220 -7.81 6.04 18.05
CA LEU A 220 -7.61 5.81 16.62
C LEU A 220 -8.63 4.84 16.02
N LYS A 221 -8.92 3.73 16.73
CA LYS A 221 -9.90 2.73 16.29
C LYS A 221 -11.31 3.33 16.12
N LYS A 222 -11.69 4.30 16.97
CA LYS A 222 -12.99 5.00 16.97
C LYS A 222 -13.08 6.14 15.95
N VAL A 223 -11.98 6.52 15.29
CA VAL A 223 -12.01 7.51 14.19
C VAL A 223 -12.87 6.97 13.05
N LYS A 224 -13.90 7.75 12.66
CA LYS A 224 -14.93 7.35 11.69
C LYS A 224 -14.43 7.42 10.25
N GLY A 225 -13.89 6.32 9.75
CA GLY A 225 -13.69 6.09 8.32
C GLY A 225 -14.84 5.29 7.69
N GLY A 226 -14.51 4.37 6.78
CA GLY A 226 -15.42 3.36 6.26
C GLY A 226 -15.98 3.61 4.85
N LYS A 227 -16.87 2.70 4.44
CA LYS A 227 -17.49 2.72 3.11
C LYS A 227 -18.85 3.41 3.19
N THR A 228 -19.16 4.23 2.19
CA THR A 228 -20.53 4.68 1.95
C THR A 228 -21.33 3.57 1.28
N LYS A 229 -22.65 3.61 1.44
CA LYS A 229 -23.54 2.78 0.61
C LYS A 229 -23.36 3.21 -0.86
N ASN A 230 -23.45 2.26 -1.78
CA ASN A 230 -23.52 2.59 -3.20
C ASN A 230 -24.99 2.70 -3.56
N ASP A 231 -25.48 3.92 -3.71
CA ASP A 231 -26.91 4.17 -3.90
C ASP A 231 -27.35 3.92 -5.35
N PHE A 232 -26.41 3.93 -6.30
CA PHE A 232 -26.71 3.79 -7.73
C PHE A 232 -26.30 2.41 -8.25
N ILE A 233 -27.29 1.61 -8.66
CA ILE A 233 -27.11 0.28 -9.21
C ILE A 233 -27.41 0.31 -10.70
N ILE A 234 -26.36 0.42 -11.50
CA ILE A 234 -26.46 0.49 -12.96
C ILE A 234 -26.16 -0.90 -13.55
N TYR A 235 -27.13 -1.44 -14.29
CA TYR A 235 -27.03 -2.69 -15.03
C TYR A 235 -27.85 -2.60 -16.32
N LEU A 236 -27.64 -3.55 -17.23
CA LEU A 236 -28.39 -3.67 -18.49
C LEU A 236 -29.54 -4.66 -18.32
N THR A 237 -30.75 -4.27 -18.69
CA THR A 237 -31.90 -5.18 -18.69
C THR A 237 -31.80 -6.19 -19.84
N PRO A 238 -32.53 -7.32 -19.79
CA PRO A 238 -32.60 -8.24 -20.92
C PRO A 238 -32.97 -7.58 -22.25
N GLU A 239 -33.90 -6.62 -22.25
CA GLU A 239 -34.35 -5.90 -23.44
C GLU A 239 -33.24 -5.00 -23.99
N GLU A 240 -32.46 -4.34 -23.12
CA GLU A 240 -31.30 -3.54 -23.54
C GLU A 240 -30.19 -4.41 -24.12
N LEU A 241 -29.95 -5.59 -23.54
CA LEU A 241 -28.99 -6.56 -24.09
C LEU A 241 -29.41 -7.03 -25.48
N LEU A 242 -30.69 -7.32 -25.69
CA LEU A 242 -31.22 -7.69 -27.00
C LEU A 242 -31.06 -6.56 -28.03
N LYS A 243 -31.27 -5.30 -27.63
CA LYS A 243 -31.01 -4.14 -28.49
C LYS A 243 -29.55 -4.07 -28.91
N ILE A 244 -28.63 -4.30 -27.98
CA ILE A 244 -27.19 -4.31 -28.25
C ILE A 244 -26.80 -5.45 -29.19
N GLU A 245 -27.33 -6.65 -28.94
CA GLU A 245 -27.06 -7.84 -29.75
C GLU A 245 -27.48 -7.64 -31.21
N LYS A 246 -28.72 -7.16 -31.42
CA LYS A 246 -29.32 -6.99 -32.76
C LYS A 246 -28.87 -5.73 -33.49
N ALA A 247 -28.10 -4.85 -32.85
CA ALA A 247 -27.67 -3.59 -33.45
C ALA A 247 -26.83 -3.82 -34.71
N GLN A 248 -27.14 -3.09 -35.78
CA GLN A 248 -26.27 -3.00 -36.95
C GLN A 248 -25.17 -1.98 -36.63
N LEU A 249 -23.93 -2.44 -36.66
CA LEU A 249 -22.75 -1.66 -36.28
C LEU A 249 -21.79 -1.65 -37.46
N GLU A 250 -21.48 -0.46 -37.99
CA GLU A 250 -20.53 -0.32 -39.09
C GLU A 250 -19.08 -0.44 -38.60
N SER A 251 -18.79 0.09 -37.41
CA SER A 251 -17.44 0.12 -36.84
C SER A 251 -17.02 -1.22 -36.25
N ASP A 252 -15.87 -1.74 -36.68
CA ASP A 252 -15.27 -2.94 -36.10
C ASP A 252 -14.93 -2.78 -34.61
N SER A 253 -14.59 -1.56 -34.16
CA SER A 253 -14.38 -1.28 -32.74
C SER A 253 -15.66 -1.49 -31.93
N LEU A 254 -16.80 -1.00 -32.44
CA LEU A 254 -18.09 -1.18 -31.78
C LEU A 254 -18.54 -2.65 -31.83
N LYS A 255 -18.29 -3.37 -32.94
CA LYS A 255 -18.54 -4.82 -33.02
C LYS A 255 -17.72 -5.59 -31.97
N ASN A 256 -16.45 -5.24 -31.79
CA ASN A 256 -15.58 -5.85 -30.79
C ASN A 256 -16.05 -5.55 -29.36
N VAL A 257 -16.41 -4.30 -29.08
CA VAL A 257 -16.94 -3.87 -27.77
C VAL A 257 -18.27 -4.54 -27.47
N ARG A 258 -19.15 -4.71 -28.47
CA ARG A 258 -20.38 -5.52 -28.35
C ARG A 258 -20.06 -6.95 -27.93
N LYS A 259 -19.13 -7.63 -28.62
CA LYS A 259 -18.73 -9.00 -28.27
C LYS A 259 -18.18 -9.08 -26.84
N TRP A 260 -17.26 -8.17 -26.46
CA TRP A 260 -16.74 -8.09 -25.09
C TRP A 260 -17.83 -7.85 -24.03
N LEU A 261 -18.77 -6.95 -24.31
CA LEU A 261 -19.88 -6.65 -23.41
C LEU A 261 -20.79 -7.86 -23.20
N LEU A 262 -21.25 -8.48 -24.29
CA LEU A 262 -22.13 -9.65 -24.25
C LEU A 262 -21.43 -10.84 -23.56
N LEU A 263 -20.16 -11.09 -23.88
CA LEU A 263 -19.36 -12.10 -23.19
C LEU A 263 -19.28 -11.81 -21.69
N GLY A 264 -18.92 -10.58 -21.31
CA GLY A 264 -18.83 -10.16 -19.91
C GLY A 264 -20.14 -10.28 -19.14
N CYS A 265 -21.28 -9.99 -19.79
CA CYS A 265 -22.62 -10.17 -19.24
C CYS A 265 -23.04 -11.64 -19.10
N ASN A 266 -22.40 -12.57 -19.84
CA ASN A 266 -22.63 -14.01 -19.71
C ASN A 266 -21.75 -14.67 -18.64
N ILE A 267 -20.51 -14.19 -18.44
CA ILE A 267 -19.54 -14.85 -17.54
C ILE A 267 -19.32 -14.13 -16.21
N GLY A 268 -19.85 -12.92 -16.05
CA GLY A 268 -19.86 -12.22 -14.74
C GLY A 268 -18.50 -11.80 -14.19
N GLN A 269 -17.48 -11.63 -15.04
CA GLN A 269 -16.12 -11.26 -14.61
C GLN A 269 -15.89 -9.76 -14.55
N ARG A 270 -14.89 -9.34 -13.74
CA ARG A 270 -14.50 -7.92 -13.64
C ARG A 270 -13.87 -7.48 -14.96
N GLY A 271 -14.09 -6.23 -15.38
CA GLY A 271 -13.55 -5.71 -16.64
C GLY A 271 -12.04 -5.97 -16.85
N GLY A 272 -11.22 -5.79 -15.82
CA GLY A 272 -9.79 -6.10 -15.92
C GLY A 272 -9.50 -7.59 -16.15
N ASP A 273 -10.24 -8.48 -15.49
CA ASP A 273 -10.09 -9.94 -15.65
C ASP A 273 -10.68 -10.42 -16.99
N LEU A 274 -11.82 -9.85 -17.41
CA LEU A 274 -12.52 -10.12 -18.67
C LEU A 274 -11.64 -9.80 -19.88
N LEU A 275 -11.11 -8.58 -19.97
CA LEU A 275 -10.37 -8.11 -21.16
C LEU A 275 -8.97 -8.71 -21.32
N ARG A 276 -8.60 -9.67 -20.47
CA ARG A 276 -7.37 -10.47 -20.58
C ARG A 276 -7.62 -11.93 -20.91
N LEU A 277 -8.88 -12.32 -21.15
CA LEU A 277 -9.17 -13.66 -21.61
C LEU A 277 -8.45 -13.92 -22.95
N SER A 278 -7.79 -15.07 -23.03
CA SER A 278 -7.21 -15.64 -24.24
C SER A 278 -7.77 -17.05 -24.45
N GLU A 279 -7.45 -17.65 -25.60
CA GLU A 279 -7.83 -19.03 -25.91
C GLU A 279 -7.33 -20.02 -24.84
N ASP A 280 -6.19 -19.74 -24.18
CA ASP A 280 -5.64 -20.59 -23.10
C ASP A 280 -6.56 -20.69 -21.87
N ASN A 281 -7.50 -19.76 -21.72
CA ASN A 281 -8.49 -19.83 -20.64
C ASN A 281 -9.59 -20.86 -20.92
N PHE A 282 -9.75 -21.30 -22.17
CA PHE A 282 -10.77 -22.25 -22.60
C PHE A 282 -10.22 -23.66 -22.52
N ILE A 283 -10.81 -24.47 -21.64
CA ILE A 283 -10.37 -25.85 -21.41
C ILE A 283 -11.56 -26.80 -21.42
N THR A 284 -11.31 -28.07 -21.74
CA THR A 284 -12.30 -29.13 -21.57
C THR A 284 -11.93 -29.99 -20.37
N ARG A 285 -12.82 -30.11 -19.39
CA ARG A 285 -12.67 -31.03 -18.25
C ARG A 285 -13.97 -31.78 -18.01
N ASN A 286 -13.88 -33.10 -17.84
CA ASN A 286 -15.04 -33.97 -17.60
C ASN A 286 -16.14 -33.82 -18.67
N GLY A 287 -15.75 -33.64 -19.94
CA GLY A 287 -16.69 -33.43 -21.05
C GLY A 287 -17.37 -32.04 -21.08
N LEU A 288 -16.99 -31.12 -20.18
CA LEU A 288 -17.50 -29.76 -20.13
C LEU A 288 -16.44 -28.78 -20.64
N GLU A 289 -16.85 -27.91 -21.56
CA GLU A 289 -16.09 -26.72 -21.94
C GLU A 289 -16.21 -25.67 -20.84
N LEU A 290 -15.07 -25.18 -20.35
CA LEU A 290 -14.95 -24.25 -19.23
C LEU A 290 -14.05 -23.07 -19.59
N ILE A 291 -14.34 -21.91 -19.00
CA ILE A 291 -13.43 -20.77 -18.93
C ILE A 291 -12.82 -20.76 -17.53
N GLU A 292 -11.51 -21.01 -17.42
CA GLU A 292 -10.76 -20.92 -16.16
C GLU A 292 -9.90 -19.66 -16.12
N LEU A 293 -10.03 -18.88 -15.04
CA LEU A 293 -9.21 -17.68 -14.83
C LEU A 293 -8.89 -17.45 -13.34
N LYS A 294 -7.72 -16.86 -13.10
CA LYS A 294 -7.29 -16.39 -11.79
C LYS A 294 -7.54 -14.88 -11.69
N GLN A 295 -8.46 -14.47 -10.82
CA GLN A 295 -8.81 -13.06 -10.66
C GLN A 295 -7.66 -12.26 -10.07
N GLN A 296 -7.27 -11.15 -10.70
CA GLN A 296 -6.14 -10.34 -10.24
C GLN A 296 -6.33 -9.76 -8.84
N LYS A 297 -7.55 -9.27 -8.55
CA LYS A 297 -7.83 -8.53 -7.32
C LYS A 297 -7.83 -9.43 -6.09
N THR A 298 -8.39 -10.62 -6.20
CA THR A 298 -8.58 -11.54 -5.07
C THR A 298 -7.62 -12.71 -5.09
N GLY A 299 -7.02 -13.04 -6.24
CA GLY A 299 -6.20 -14.23 -6.43
C GLY A 299 -7.00 -15.54 -6.54
N LYS A 300 -8.33 -15.48 -6.50
CA LYS A 300 -9.22 -16.65 -6.55
C LYS A 300 -9.28 -17.22 -7.97
N ASN A 301 -9.25 -18.54 -8.07
CA ASN A 301 -9.54 -19.27 -9.31
C ASN A 301 -11.05 -19.38 -9.49
N VAL A 302 -11.52 -19.11 -10.71
CA VAL A 302 -12.92 -19.21 -11.10
C VAL A 302 -12.99 -20.06 -12.36
N SER A 303 -13.86 -21.08 -12.35
CA SER A 303 -14.17 -21.92 -13.51
C SER A 303 -15.64 -21.71 -13.86
N ILE A 304 -15.92 -21.41 -15.13
CA ILE A 304 -17.24 -21.00 -15.62
C ILE A 304 -17.60 -21.88 -16.81
N PRO A 305 -18.75 -22.57 -16.81
CA PRO A 305 -19.16 -23.37 -17.95
C PRO A 305 -19.47 -22.51 -19.18
N VAL A 306 -19.03 -22.96 -20.35
CA VAL A 306 -19.35 -22.32 -21.64
C VAL A 306 -20.76 -22.74 -22.05
N LEU A 307 -21.74 -21.90 -21.73
CA LEU A 307 -23.15 -22.13 -22.06
C LEU A 307 -23.43 -21.86 -23.56
N PRO A 308 -24.55 -22.37 -24.12
CA PRO A 308 -24.89 -22.16 -25.53
C PRO A 308 -24.89 -20.69 -25.96
N THR A 309 -25.35 -19.78 -25.11
CA THR A 309 -25.30 -18.32 -25.36
C THR A 309 -23.87 -17.80 -25.48
N THR A 310 -22.94 -18.34 -24.68
CA THR A 310 -21.53 -18.00 -24.75
C THR A 310 -20.88 -18.59 -26.00
N LYS A 311 -21.24 -19.81 -26.40
CA LYS A 311 -20.79 -20.43 -27.65
C LYS A 311 -21.20 -19.60 -28.87
N GLU A 312 -22.44 -19.11 -28.91
CA GLU A 312 -22.91 -18.29 -30.02
C GLU A 312 -22.15 -16.96 -30.12
N ILE A 313 -21.89 -16.29 -28.99
CA ILE A 313 -21.07 -15.06 -28.96
C ILE A 313 -19.65 -15.30 -29.49
N LEU A 314 -19.10 -16.49 -29.24
CA LEU A 314 -17.74 -16.89 -29.59
C LEU A 314 -17.64 -17.64 -30.92
N LYS A 315 -18.74 -17.81 -31.66
CA LYS A 315 -18.79 -18.57 -32.91
C LYS A 315 -17.81 -18.06 -33.98
N GLU A 316 -17.58 -16.76 -33.99
CA GLU A 316 -16.63 -16.08 -34.89
C GLU A 316 -15.26 -15.85 -34.23
N GLY A 317 -14.96 -16.52 -33.12
CA GLY A 317 -13.74 -16.38 -32.33
C GLY A 317 -13.82 -15.33 -31.22
N LEU A 318 -12.74 -15.27 -30.41
CA LEU A 318 -12.61 -14.30 -29.33
C LEU A 318 -12.58 -12.85 -29.84
N PRO A 319 -13.12 -11.89 -29.07
CA PRO A 319 -12.95 -10.48 -29.38
C PRO A 319 -11.47 -10.09 -29.23
N TYR A 320 -10.98 -9.19 -30.08
CA TYR A 320 -9.58 -8.78 -30.04
C TYR A 320 -9.25 -7.96 -28.78
N PRO A 321 -8.00 -8.02 -28.28
CA PRO A 321 -7.61 -7.32 -27.05
C PRO A 321 -7.83 -5.81 -27.11
N ILE A 322 -8.42 -5.27 -26.04
CA ILE A 322 -8.70 -3.84 -25.93
C ILE A 322 -8.33 -3.34 -24.52
N ALA A 323 -7.71 -2.16 -24.46
CA ALA A 323 -7.42 -1.52 -23.18
C ALA A 323 -8.74 -1.15 -22.46
N LEU A 324 -8.78 -1.36 -21.13
CA LEU A 324 -9.98 -1.09 -20.31
C LEU A 324 -10.54 0.33 -20.49
N GLN A 325 -9.67 1.32 -20.68
CA GLN A 325 -10.10 2.70 -20.91
C GLN A 325 -10.79 2.86 -22.27
N ASN A 326 -10.27 2.25 -23.33
CA ASN A 326 -10.86 2.29 -24.67
C ASN A 326 -12.19 1.54 -24.67
N PHE A 327 -12.24 0.36 -24.06
CA PHE A 327 -13.48 -0.38 -23.88
C PHE A 327 -14.54 0.45 -23.17
N ASN A 328 -14.19 1.12 -22.06
CA ASN A 328 -15.16 1.98 -21.36
C ASN A 328 -15.63 3.17 -22.20
N ASN A 329 -14.78 3.77 -23.04
CA ASN A 329 -15.18 4.88 -23.89
C ASN A 329 -16.14 4.41 -24.99
N ASP A 330 -15.74 3.38 -25.73
CA ASP A 330 -16.52 2.84 -26.85
C ASP A 330 -17.82 2.19 -26.36
N LEU A 331 -17.84 1.65 -25.14
CA LEU A 331 -19.04 1.11 -24.53
C LEU A 331 -20.13 2.18 -24.35
N LYS A 332 -19.75 3.42 -24.01
CA LYS A 332 -20.70 4.54 -23.93
C LYS A 332 -21.23 4.91 -25.31
N ILE A 333 -20.36 4.91 -26.32
CA ILE A 333 -20.73 5.18 -27.72
C ILE A 333 -21.71 4.10 -28.20
N LEU A 334 -21.38 2.82 -28.02
CA LEU A 334 -22.25 1.69 -28.36
C LEU A 334 -23.63 1.84 -27.72
N CYS A 335 -23.69 2.07 -26.41
CA CYS A 335 -24.96 2.20 -25.69
C CYS A 335 -25.76 3.41 -26.18
N LYS A 336 -25.11 4.53 -26.49
CA LYS A 336 -25.75 5.71 -27.06
C LYS A 336 -26.34 5.42 -28.45
N THR A 337 -25.58 4.76 -29.33
CA THR A 337 -25.99 4.40 -30.70
C THR A 337 -27.22 3.50 -30.72
N VAL A 338 -27.35 2.59 -29.76
CA VAL A 338 -28.51 1.67 -29.67
C VAL A 338 -29.66 2.23 -28.82
N GLY A 339 -29.58 3.51 -28.43
CA GLY A 339 -30.68 4.22 -27.76
C GLY A 339 -30.80 3.98 -26.25
N ILE A 340 -29.75 3.52 -25.56
CA ILE A 340 -29.74 3.35 -24.10
C ILE A 340 -29.47 4.70 -23.42
N ASN A 341 -30.48 5.58 -23.49
CA ASN A 341 -30.38 6.99 -23.13
C ASN A 341 -31.33 7.41 -22.00
N SER A 342 -32.05 6.46 -21.38
CA SER A 342 -32.96 6.75 -20.27
C SER A 342 -32.25 7.56 -19.19
N LEU A 343 -32.91 8.62 -18.69
CA LEU A 343 -32.39 9.38 -17.56
C LEU A 343 -32.32 8.47 -16.34
N THR A 344 -31.15 8.40 -15.73
CA THR A 344 -30.86 7.49 -14.63
C THR A 344 -30.03 8.22 -13.59
N GLU A 345 -30.40 8.07 -12.32
CA GLU A 345 -29.59 8.59 -11.23
C GLU A 345 -28.28 7.82 -11.12
N GLY A 346 -27.19 8.56 -11.03
CA GLY A 346 -25.88 7.97 -10.99
C GLY A 346 -24.81 8.95 -10.60
N ALA A 347 -23.58 8.47 -10.69
CA ALA A 347 -22.44 9.33 -10.48
C ALA A 347 -21.34 9.05 -11.50
N LYS A 348 -20.83 10.13 -12.09
CA LYS A 348 -19.73 10.08 -13.07
C LYS A 348 -18.56 10.95 -12.62
N ILE A 349 -17.37 10.62 -13.11
CA ILE A 349 -16.19 11.45 -12.90
C ILE A 349 -16.15 12.49 -14.01
N VAL A 350 -16.16 13.77 -13.62
CA VAL A 350 -15.99 14.92 -14.50
C VAL A 350 -14.70 15.65 -14.17
N MET A 351 -14.24 16.49 -15.09
CA MET A 351 -13.18 17.44 -14.83
C MET A 351 -13.83 18.78 -14.48
N LEU A 352 -13.44 19.38 -13.36
CA LEU A 352 -13.87 20.72 -13.00
C LEU A 352 -12.73 21.72 -13.23
N GLY A 353 -13.05 22.86 -13.82
CA GLY A 353 -12.14 24.00 -13.97
C GLY A 353 -11.93 24.75 -12.66
N GLU A 354 -11.21 25.88 -12.73
CA GLU A 354 -10.88 26.68 -11.54
C GLU A 354 -12.13 27.33 -10.92
N ASN A 355 -13.14 27.67 -11.74
CA ASN A 355 -14.37 28.31 -11.27
C ASN A 355 -15.50 27.29 -10.98
N GLY A 356 -15.19 25.98 -11.04
CA GLY A 356 -16.12 24.90 -10.71
C GLY A 356 -17.01 24.43 -11.87
N GLU A 357 -16.82 24.99 -13.06
CA GLU A 357 -17.49 24.57 -14.30
C GLU A 357 -17.03 23.18 -14.77
N ILE A 358 -17.92 22.44 -15.42
CA ILE A 358 -17.59 21.13 -16.00
C ILE A 358 -16.84 21.36 -17.30
N LEU A 359 -15.57 20.93 -17.33
CA LEU A 359 -14.76 20.96 -18.54
C LEU A 359 -15.08 19.75 -19.42
N GLU A 360 -15.56 20.03 -20.62
CA GLU A 360 -15.78 19.01 -21.63
C GLU A 360 -14.50 18.71 -22.42
N LYS A 361 -14.49 17.54 -23.06
CA LYS A 361 -13.41 17.17 -23.97
C LYS A 361 -13.70 17.75 -25.36
N ASP A 362 -12.65 18.14 -26.07
CA ASP A 362 -12.75 18.44 -27.49
C ASP A 362 -13.03 17.17 -28.32
N GLU A 363 -13.24 17.35 -29.63
CA GLU A 363 -13.47 16.26 -30.60
C GLU A 363 -12.32 15.23 -30.63
N LYS A 364 -11.12 15.61 -30.17
CA LYS A 364 -9.94 14.75 -30.06
C LYS A 364 -9.81 14.11 -28.67
N GLY A 365 -10.80 14.27 -27.80
CA GLY A 365 -10.87 13.66 -26.47
C GLY A 365 -9.98 14.31 -25.41
N ARG A 366 -9.46 15.52 -25.66
CA ARG A 366 -8.55 16.27 -24.78
C ARG A 366 -9.32 17.33 -24.01
N TYR A 367 -8.90 17.59 -22.76
CA TYR A 367 -9.41 18.73 -22.01
C TYR A 367 -8.66 19.98 -22.48
N LYS A 368 -9.41 21.05 -22.81
CA LYS A 368 -8.84 22.33 -23.24
C LYS A 368 -8.07 23.03 -22.11
N GLU A 369 -8.51 22.80 -20.87
CA GLU A 369 -7.98 23.44 -19.69
C GLU A 369 -7.57 22.41 -18.63
N LYS A 370 -6.65 22.83 -17.75
CA LYS A 370 -6.29 22.03 -16.58
C LYS A 370 -7.41 22.13 -15.57
N GLY A 371 -7.78 21.00 -15.00
CA GLY A 371 -8.81 20.95 -13.99
C GLY A 371 -8.56 19.82 -13.00
N THR A 372 -9.51 19.67 -12.08
CA THR A 372 -9.46 18.59 -11.10
C THR A 372 -10.60 17.60 -11.33
N LYS A 373 -10.25 16.30 -11.37
CA LYS A 373 -11.25 15.24 -11.45
C LYS A 373 -12.08 15.17 -10.18
N ARG A 374 -13.41 15.20 -10.33
CA ARG A 374 -14.38 15.09 -9.24
C ARG A 374 -15.50 14.14 -9.64
N LYS A 375 -16.01 13.41 -8.64
CA LYS A 375 -17.19 12.58 -8.79
C LYS A 375 -18.40 13.46 -8.49
N ILE A 376 -19.29 13.60 -9.47
CA ILE A 376 -20.57 14.29 -9.31
C ILE A 376 -21.70 13.26 -9.31
N THR A 377 -22.73 13.54 -8.52
CA THR A 377 -23.97 12.76 -8.46
C THR A 377 -25.07 13.56 -9.13
N GLY A 378 -25.95 12.90 -9.87
CA GLY A 378 -27.07 13.55 -10.55
C GLY A 378 -27.78 12.60 -11.50
N THR A 379 -28.66 13.15 -12.31
CA THR A 379 -29.40 12.40 -13.32
C THR A 379 -28.72 12.57 -14.67
N PHE A 380 -28.34 11.45 -15.30
CA PHE A 380 -27.62 11.44 -16.57
C PHE A 380 -28.24 10.42 -17.53
N PRO A 381 -28.06 10.58 -18.84
CA PRO A 381 -28.34 9.50 -19.78
C PRO A 381 -27.60 8.23 -19.38
N LYS A 382 -28.29 7.09 -19.36
CA LYS A 382 -27.75 5.81 -18.85
C LYS A 382 -26.42 5.42 -19.49
N HIS A 383 -26.24 5.61 -20.81
CA HIS A 383 -24.97 5.34 -21.48
C HIS A 383 -23.76 6.06 -20.86
N GLU A 384 -23.94 7.24 -20.26
CA GLU A 384 -22.84 7.98 -19.64
C GLU A 384 -22.35 7.35 -18.33
N LEU A 385 -23.23 6.62 -17.66
CA LEU A 385 -22.98 5.94 -16.38
C LEU A 385 -22.41 4.53 -16.56
N ILE A 386 -22.52 3.98 -17.77
CA ILE A 386 -22.04 2.64 -18.09
C ILE A 386 -20.51 2.61 -18.15
N THR A 387 -19.95 1.59 -17.51
CA THR A 387 -18.53 1.20 -17.57
C THR A 387 -18.46 -0.32 -17.57
N SER A 388 -17.28 -0.90 -17.77
CA SER A 388 -17.02 -2.34 -17.66
C SER A 388 -17.51 -3.01 -16.37
N HIS A 389 -17.77 -2.25 -15.30
CA HIS A 389 -18.42 -2.80 -14.12
C HIS A 389 -19.86 -3.26 -14.37
N VAL A 390 -20.51 -2.77 -15.43
CA VAL A 390 -21.86 -3.17 -15.83
C VAL A 390 -21.90 -4.64 -16.19
N CYS A 391 -20.87 -5.20 -16.85
CA CYS A 391 -20.89 -6.58 -17.34
C CYS A 391 -21.22 -7.57 -16.22
N ARG A 392 -20.41 -7.52 -15.15
CA ARG A 392 -20.62 -8.35 -13.96
C ARG A 392 -21.89 -8.02 -13.19
N ARG A 393 -22.32 -6.74 -13.18
CA ARG A 393 -23.54 -6.33 -12.50
C ARG A 393 -24.76 -6.92 -13.20
N THR A 394 -24.82 -6.75 -14.51
CA THR A 394 -25.84 -7.31 -15.40
C THR A 394 -25.94 -8.82 -15.23
N PHE A 395 -24.82 -9.54 -15.29
CA PHE A 395 -24.81 -10.97 -15.01
C PHE A 395 -25.43 -11.29 -13.64
N ALA A 396 -24.93 -10.66 -12.58
CA ALA A 396 -25.37 -10.96 -11.22
C ALA A 396 -26.85 -10.61 -11.01
N THR A 397 -27.31 -9.47 -11.52
CA THR A 397 -28.68 -8.98 -11.32
C THR A 397 -29.68 -9.77 -12.16
N ASN A 398 -29.42 -9.98 -13.45
CA ASN A 398 -30.37 -10.66 -14.35
C ASN A 398 -30.50 -12.16 -14.04
N GLN A 399 -29.46 -12.78 -13.47
CA GLN A 399 -29.47 -14.20 -13.11
C GLN A 399 -29.96 -14.46 -11.68
N TYR A 400 -30.12 -13.41 -10.87
CA TYR A 400 -30.59 -13.53 -9.49
C TYR A 400 -32.06 -13.95 -9.45
N GLY A 401 -32.37 -14.99 -8.67
CA GLY A 401 -33.70 -15.62 -8.63
C GLY A 401 -33.93 -16.68 -9.71
N ILE A 402 -33.07 -16.75 -10.73
CA ILE A 402 -33.04 -17.86 -11.70
C ILE A 402 -32.08 -18.94 -11.22
N PHE A 403 -30.86 -18.53 -10.84
CA PHE A 403 -29.85 -19.43 -10.31
C PHE A 403 -29.76 -19.34 -8.79
N PRO A 404 -29.38 -20.45 -8.10
CA PRO A 404 -29.03 -20.41 -6.70
C PRO A 404 -27.94 -19.37 -6.42
N THR A 405 -28.19 -18.50 -5.44
CA THR A 405 -27.26 -17.45 -4.99
C THR A 405 -25.82 -17.96 -4.75
N PRO A 406 -25.59 -19.13 -4.13
CA PRO A 406 -24.23 -19.65 -3.95
C PRO A 406 -23.46 -19.87 -5.25
N LEU A 407 -24.14 -20.26 -6.34
CA LEU A 407 -23.51 -20.46 -7.65
C LEU A 407 -23.13 -19.12 -8.29
N LEU A 408 -24.02 -18.13 -8.23
CA LEU A 408 -23.72 -16.76 -8.69
C LEU A 408 -22.56 -16.15 -7.90
N MET A 409 -22.51 -16.36 -6.59
CA MET A 409 -21.40 -15.93 -5.74
C MET A 409 -20.09 -16.60 -6.10
N ARG A 410 -20.10 -17.88 -6.52
CA ARG A 410 -18.90 -18.60 -6.96
C ARG A 410 -18.36 -18.04 -8.28
N ILE A 411 -19.22 -17.80 -9.27
CA ILE A 411 -18.85 -17.22 -10.56
C ILE A 411 -18.33 -15.79 -10.37
N THR A 412 -19.07 -14.97 -9.61
CA THR A 412 -18.66 -13.59 -9.33
C THR A 412 -17.56 -13.52 -8.27
N ALA A 413 -17.23 -14.59 -7.55
CA ALA A 413 -16.26 -14.61 -6.46
C ALA A 413 -16.54 -13.59 -5.32
N HIS A 414 -17.81 -13.36 -4.99
CA HIS A 414 -18.17 -12.64 -3.75
C HIS A 414 -18.04 -13.59 -2.55
N SER A 415 -17.34 -13.15 -1.50
CA SER A 415 -17.07 -14.03 -0.35
C SER A 415 -18.27 -14.20 0.59
N THR A 416 -19.18 -13.23 0.64
CA THR A 416 -20.34 -13.25 1.53
C THR A 416 -21.59 -12.83 0.79
N GLU A 417 -22.73 -13.38 1.19
CA GLU A 417 -24.02 -13.08 0.58
C GLU A 417 -24.40 -11.61 0.78
N LYS A 418 -24.17 -11.06 1.98
CA LYS A 418 -24.35 -9.62 2.25
C LYS A 418 -23.61 -8.73 1.24
N MET A 419 -22.40 -9.12 0.82
CA MET A 419 -21.65 -8.37 -0.20
C MET A 419 -22.30 -8.50 -1.58
N PHE A 420 -22.79 -9.69 -1.92
CA PHE A 420 -23.47 -9.95 -3.19
C PHE A 420 -24.80 -9.22 -3.29
N LEU A 421 -25.67 -9.30 -2.27
CA LEU A 421 -26.97 -8.60 -2.24
C LEU A 421 -26.79 -7.08 -2.30
N GLY A 422 -25.85 -6.53 -1.52
CA GLY A 422 -25.48 -5.12 -1.62
C GLY A 422 -24.87 -4.73 -2.97
N TYR A 423 -24.27 -5.68 -3.70
CA TYR A 423 -23.80 -5.47 -5.07
C TYR A 423 -24.98 -5.42 -6.05
N ILE A 424 -25.98 -6.28 -5.97
CA ILE A 424 -27.13 -6.21 -6.88
C ILE A 424 -28.23 -5.24 -6.44
N GLY A 425 -28.05 -4.55 -5.31
CA GLY A 425 -28.99 -3.54 -4.83
C GLY A 425 -30.25 -4.10 -4.17
N LYS A 426 -30.24 -5.39 -3.83
CA LYS A 426 -31.44 -6.06 -3.32
C LYS A 426 -31.71 -5.66 -1.88
N SER A 427 -32.97 -5.32 -1.62
CA SER A 427 -33.52 -4.95 -0.33
C SER A 427 -34.21 -6.14 0.33
N ALA A 428 -34.61 -5.97 1.60
CA ALA A 428 -35.47 -6.94 2.28
C ALA A 428 -36.80 -7.15 1.53
N MET A 429 -37.34 -6.10 0.90
CA MET A 429 -38.59 -6.17 0.14
C MET A 429 -38.45 -7.03 -1.13
N ASP A 430 -37.33 -6.92 -1.84
CA ASP A 430 -37.05 -7.78 -3.00
C ASP A 430 -36.98 -9.27 -2.60
N SER A 431 -36.49 -9.55 -1.39
CA SER A 431 -36.41 -10.91 -0.86
C SER A 431 -37.81 -11.45 -0.55
N ALA A 432 -38.70 -10.61 -0.01
CA ALA A 432 -40.09 -10.96 0.25
C ALA A 432 -40.86 -11.26 -1.05
N GLN A 433 -40.66 -10.47 -2.11
CA GLN A 433 -41.28 -10.74 -3.42
C GLN A 433 -40.78 -12.07 -4.00
N GLN A 434 -39.49 -12.36 -3.93
CA GLN A 434 -38.97 -13.65 -4.41
C GLN A 434 -39.54 -14.84 -3.64
N ILE A 435 -39.77 -14.69 -2.35
CA ILE A 435 -40.43 -15.72 -1.54
C ILE A 435 -41.87 -15.92 -2.05
N ALA A 436 -42.62 -14.84 -2.26
CA ALA A 436 -43.98 -14.91 -2.80
C ALA A 436 -44.02 -15.62 -4.17
N ASP A 437 -43.16 -15.22 -5.12
CA ASP A 437 -43.08 -15.83 -6.45
C ASP A 437 -42.73 -17.34 -6.39
N LEU A 438 -41.89 -17.74 -5.42
CA LEU A 438 -41.55 -19.15 -5.21
C LEU A 438 -42.75 -19.93 -4.68
N TYR A 439 -43.52 -19.37 -3.74
CA TYR A 439 -44.74 -19.99 -3.24
C TYR A 439 -45.80 -20.12 -4.33
N GLU A 440 -45.96 -19.11 -5.19
CA GLU A 440 -46.86 -19.19 -6.35
C GLU A 440 -46.43 -20.31 -7.33
N LYS A 441 -45.14 -20.43 -7.62
CA LYS A 441 -44.61 -21.50 -8.48
C LYS A 441 -44.76 -22.89 -7.87
N LEU A 442 -44.65 -23.01 -6.55
CA LEU A 442 -44.91 -24.26 -5.84
C LEU A 442 -46.40 -24.60 -5.88
N ALA A 443 -47.27 -23.62 -5.64
CA ALA A 443 -48.72 -23.77 -5.70
C ALA A 443 -49.22 -24.12 -7.11
N ALA A 444 -48.57 -23.63 -8.16
CA ALA A 444 -48.89 -23.96 -9.55
C ALA A 444 -48.38 -25.34 -10.01
N LYS A 445 -47.53 -26.00 -9.21
CA LYS A 445 -47.01 -27.36 -9.46
C LYS A 445 -47.74 -28.44 -8.67
N SER A 446 -48.44 -28.06 -7.61
CA SER A 446 -49.42 -28.88 -6.89
C SER A 446 -50.79 -28.77 -7.53
#